data_AF-A0A3C0DQS0-F1
#
_entry.id   AF-A0A3C0DQS0-F1
#
_cell.length_a   1.000
_cell.length_b   1.000
_cell.length_c   1.000
_cell.angle_alpha   90.00
_cell.angle_beta   90.00
_cell.angle_gamma   90.00
#
_symmetry.space_group_name_H-M   'P 1'
#
loop_
_entity.id
_entity.type
_entity.pdbx_description
1 polymer ?
#
loop_
_entity_poly.entity_id
_entity_poly.type
_entity_poly.pdbx_seq_one_letter_code
_entity_poly.pdbx_strand_id
1 'polypeptide(L)'
;PDEAQLVSNVFSGLEPSWSPNGDELFYYGSQGMYSVPLKFNENEGVEIGKATLLFEKPWIDNPGIGYAIHPNGDKFLMVVHEEEEVSAHFNIVLNFDTLIEQKFAELKNNSQP
;
A
#
# COMPACT_ATOMS: atom_id res chain seq x y z
N PRO A 1 -1.47 -16.11 -26.85
CA PRO A 1 -0.29 -16.73 -26.23
C PRO A 1 -0.78 -17.72 -25.16
N ASP A 2 -0.60 -19.01 -25.41
CA ASP A 2 -1.29 -20.09 -24.69
C ASP A 2 -0.50 -20.66 -23.50
N GLU A 3 0.66 -20.06 -23.19
CA GLU A 3 1.49 -20.44 -22.05
C GLU A 3 1.89 -19.20 -21.26
N ALA A 4 1.39 -19.11 -20.03
CA ALA A 4 1.94 -18.23 -19.02
C ALA A 4 3.07 -18.98 -18.32
N GLN A 5 4.31 -18.51 -18.46
CA GLN A 5 5.44 -19.06 -17.72
C GLN A 5 5.62 -18.28 -16.43
N LEU A 6 5.66 -18.98 -15.30
CA LEU A 6 6.05 -18.41 -14.02
C LEU A 6 7.54 -18.09 -14.09
N VAL A 7 7.86 -16.83 -14.37
CA VAL A 7 9.24 -16.42 -14.65
C VAL A 7 10.08 -16.40 -13.37
N SER A 8 9.47 -16.26 -12.18
CA SER A 8 10.24 -15.97 -10.97
C SER A 8 9.71 -16.68 -9.71
N ASN A 9 10.62 -17.19 -8.88
CA ASN A 9 10.36 -17.67 -7.51
C ASN A 9 10.35 -16.50 -6.51
N VAL A 10 10.05 -15.29 -7.00
CA VAL A 10 10.15 -14.04 -6.24
C VAL A 10 9.01 -14.00 -5.22
N PHE A 11 9.31 -13.41 -4.07
CA PHE A 11 8.39 -13.16 -2.97
C PHE A 11 6.97 -12.89 -3.48
N SER A 12 5.99 -13.61 -2.91
CA SER A 12 4.58 -13.41 -3.24
C SER A 12 4.24 -11.92 -3.18
N GLY A 13 3.67 -11.42 -4.26
CA GLY A 13 3.37 -10.01 -4.42
C GLY A 13 2.11 -9.78 -5.23
N LEU A 14 1.55 -8.58 -5.10
CA LEU A 14 0.33 -8.15 -5.76
C LEU A 14 0.61 -6.95 -6.67
N GLU A 15 -0.30 -6.76 -7.63
CA GLU A 15 -0.33 -5.63 -8.55
C GLU A 15 1.01 -5.36 -9.24
N PRO A 16 1.57 -6.30 -10.03
CA PRO A 16 2.82 -6.05 -10.72
C PRO A 16 2.65 -4.97 -11.80
N SER A 17 3.64 -4.10 -11.92
CA SER A 17 3.73 -3.09 -12.99
C SER A 17 5.16 -3.02 -13.54
N TRP A 18 5.26 -2.86 -14.85
CA TRP A 18 6.54 -2.77 -15.54
C TRP A 18 7.10 -1.35 -15.47
N SER A 19 8.43 -1.23 -15.43
CA SER A 19 9.10 0.03 -15.73
C SER A 19 8.77 0.48 -17.15
N PRO A 20 8.75 1.79 -17.43
CA PRO A 20 8.57 2.28 -18.79
C PRO A 20 9.60 1.75 -19.79
N ASN A 21 10.81 1.39 -19.32
CA ASN A 21 11.87 0.82 -20.14
C ASN A 21 11.75 -0.71 -20.30
N GLY A 22 10.89 -1.37 -19.52
CA GLY A 22 10.68 -2.81 -19.55
C GLY A 22 11.79 -3.64 -18.90
N ASP A 23 12.74 -3.01 -18.21
CA ASP A 23 13.92 -3.62 -17.57
C ASP A 23 13.76 -3.81 -16.05
N GLU A 24 12.62 -3.47 -15.48
CA GLU A 24 12.35 -3.62 -14.05
C GLU A 24 10.87 -3.89 -13.81
N LEU A 25 10.59 -4.74 -12.82
CA LEU A 25 9.25 -5.04 -12.35
C LEU A 25 9.06 -4.49 -10.94
N PHE A 26 7.98 -3.75 -10.75
CA PHE A 26 7.56 -3.19 -9.48
C PHE A 26 6.35 -3.97 -8.98
N TYR A 27 6.31 -4.29 -7.69
CA TYR A 27 5.16 -4.97 -7.08
C TYR A 27 5.07 -4.68 -5.59
N TYR A 28 3.88 -4.88 -5.03
CA TYR A 28 3.69 -4.81 -3.58
C TYR A 28 3.84 -6.17 -2.93
N GLY A 29 4.67 -6.25 -1.89
CA GLY A 29 4.90 -7.44 -1.08
C GLY A 29 4.56 -7.20 0.39
N SER A 30 5.01 -8.11 1.25
CA SER A 30 4.67 -8.11 2.68
C SER A 30 5.10 -6.87 3.47
N GLN A 31 6.20 -6.21 3.07
CA GLN A 31 6.75 -5.03 3.77
C GLN A 31 6.46 -3.71 3.05
N GLY A 32 5.91 -3.77 1.83
CA GLY A 32 5.68 -2.59 1.00
C GLY A 32 6.13 -2.80 -0.44
N MET A 33 6.66 -1.76 -1.05
CA MET A 33 6.93 -1.74 -2.49
C MET A 33 8.31 -2.32 -2.81
N TYR A 34 8.36 -3.30 -3.70
CA TYR A 34 9.58 -3.92 -4.17
C TYR A 34 9.84 -3.60 -5.65
N SER A 35 11.12 -3.62 -6.01
CA SER A 35 11.56 -3.66 -7.40
C SER A 35 12.44 -4.87 -7.68
N VAL A 36 12.35 -5.38 -8.91
CA VAL A 36 13.14 -6.51 -9.41
C VAL A 36 13.69 -6.14 -10.77
N PRO A 37 15.02 -5.97 -10.92
CA PRO A 37 15.59 -5.71 -12.22
C PRO A 37 15.56 -6.97 -13.09
N LEU A 38 15.35 -6.77 -14.37
CA LEU A 38 15.24 -7.80 -15.40
C LEU A 38 16.22 -7.47 -16.52
N LYS A 39 16.95 -8.48 -16.98
CA LYS A 39 17.84 -8.34 -18.14
C LYS A 39 17.49 -9.40 -19.16
N PHE A 40 17.04 -8.93 -20.33
CA PHE A 40 16.66 -9.79 -21.45
C PHE A 40 17.86 -10.00 -22.36
N ASN A 41 18.26 -11.26 -22.52
CA ASN A 41 19.33 -11.64 -23.44
C ASN A 41 18.67 -12.24 -24.68
N GLU A 42 19.01 -11.74 -25.88
CA GLU A 42 18.32 -12.05 -27.15
C GLU A 42 18.16 -13.56 -27.44
N ASN A 43 19.01 -14.42 -26.85
CA ASN A 43 18.98 -15.88 -27.05
C ASN A 43 19.09 -16.72 -25.76
N GLU A 44 19.18 -16.11 -24.58
CA GLU A 44 19.45 -16.83 -23.31
C GLU A 44 18.31 -16.71 -22.31
N GLY A 45 17.19 -16.09 -22.70
CA GLY A 45 16.04 -15.86 -21.82
C GLY A 45 16.21 -14.58 -20.99
N VAL A 46 15.72 -14.63 -19.76
CA VAL A 46 15.69 -13.47 -18.85
C VAL A 46 16.48 -13.76 -17.59
N GLU A 47 17.44 -12.89 -17.28
CA GLU A 47 18.10 -12.85 -15.98
C GLU A 47 17.22 -12.02 -15.03
N ILE A 48 16.86 -12.61 -13.89
CA ILE A 48 16.02 -11.97 -12.87
C ILE A 48 16.90 -11.62 -11.70
N GLY A 49 16.98 -10.33 -11.39
CA GLY A 49 17.73 -9.82 -10.26
C GLY A 49 17.04 -10.09 -8.93
N LYS A 50 17.71 -9.65 -7.86
CA LYS A 50 17.18 -9.76 -6.50
C LYS A 50 16.14 -8.66 -6.25
N ALA A 51 15.01 -9.04 -5.66
CA ALA A 51 14.02 -8.08 -5.19
C ALA A 51 14.60 -7.15 -4.12
N THR A 52 14.37 -5.86 -4.27
CA THR A 52 14.82 -4.81 -3.35
C THR A 52 13.63 -4.01 -2.86
N LEU A 53 13.54 -3.76 -1.55
CA LEU A 53 12.50 -2.92 -0.96
C LEU A 53 12.80 -1.45 -1.30
N LEU A 54 11.87 -0.78 -1.97
CA LEU A 54 11.95 0.66 -2.28
C LEU A 54 11.33 1.50 -1.18
N PHE A 55 10.13 1.11 -0.71
CA PHE A 55 9.35 1.86 0.26
C PHE A 55 8.74 0.92 1.29
N GLU A 56 9.07 1.13 2.56
CA GLU A 56 8.50 0.41 3.70
C GLU A 56 7.19 1.08 4.14
N LYS A 57 6.11 0.83 3.39
CA LYS A 57 4.76 1.28 3.72
C LYS A 57 3.79 0.10 3.68
N PRO A 58 3.01 -0.13 4.75
CA PRO A 58 2.06 -1.25 4.78
C PRO A 58 1.09 -1.19 3.61
N TRP A 59 0.73 -2.37 3.11
CA TRP A 59 -0.30 -2.52 2.08
C TRP A 59 -1.65 -1.96 2.55
N ILE A 60 -2.30 -1.17 1.69
CA ILE A 60 -3.71 -0.81 1.88
C ILE A 60 -4.55 -1.77 1.07
N ASP A 61 -5.57 -2.34 1.70
CA ASP A 61 -6.64 -2.98 0.97
C ASP A 61 -7.52 -1.91 0.28
N ASN A 62 -7.22 -1.62 -0.99
CA ASN A 62 -7.97 -0.69 -1.82
C ASN A 62 -8.46 -1.41 -3.10
N PRO A 63 -9.71 -1.19 -3.54
CA PRO A 63 -10.14 -1.68 -4.84
C PRO A 63 -9.33 -1.04 -5.98
N GLY A 64 -8.60 -1.87 -6.74
CA GLY A 64 -7.84 -1.45 -7.92
C GLY A 64 -6.41 -1.02 -7.59
N ILE A 65 -5.67 -0.56 -8.61
CA ILE A 65 -4.22 -0.32 -8.52
C ILE A 65 -3.90 0.78 -7.49
N GLY A 66 -3.16 0.43 -6.44
CA GLY A 66 -2.80 1.33 -5.34
C GLY A 66 -1.60 2.25 -5.62
N TYR A 67 -1.07 2.22 -6.85
CA TYR A 67 0.10 3.00 -7.23
C TYR A 67 0.21 3.27 -8.74
N ALA A 68 1.03 4.25 -9.11
CA ALA A 68 1.40 4.54 -10.48
C ALA A 68 2.87 4.97 -10.58
N ILE A 69 3.49 4.65 -11.71
CA ILE A 69 4.88 5.00 -12.01
C ILE A 69 4.86 6.13 -13.04
N HIS A 70 5.66 7.18 -12.81
CA HIS A 70 5.77 8.27 -13.78
C HIS A 70 6.43 7.76 -15.08
N PRO A 71 6.07 8.27 -16.28
CA PRO A 71 6.59 7.74 -17.55
C PRO A 71 8.11 7.76 -17.75
N ASN A 72 8.84 8.56 -16.97
CA ASN A 72 10.32 8.56 -16.98
C ASN A 72 10.94 7.55 -15.99
N GLY A 73 10.12 6.85 -15.18
CA GLY A 73 10.55 5.88 -14.17
C GLY A 73 11.10 6.44 -12.86
N ASP A 74 11.19 7.77 -12.67
CA ASP A 74 11.90 8.37 -11.52
C ASP A 74 11.02 8.68 -10.31
N LYS A 75 9.69 8.53 -10.45
CA LYS A 75 8.70 8.91 -9.44
C LYS A 75 7.59 7.88 -9.33
N PHE A 76 7.10 7.75 -8.10
CA PHE A 76 5.98 6.91 -7.74
C PHE A 76 4.88 7.77 -7.12
N LEU A 77 3.65 7.52 -7.51
CA LEU A 77 2.46 7.92 -6.76
C LEU A 77 1.93 6.68 -6.06
N MET A 78 1.79 6.72 -4.74
CA MET A 78 1.31 5.59 -3.93
C MET A 78 0.19 6.07 -3.04
N VAL A 79 -0.88 5.28 -2.96
CA VAL A 79 -1.90 5.46 -1.92
C VAL A 79 -1.35 4.83 -0.64
N VAL A 80 -1.16 5.64 0.39
CA VAL A 80 -0.65 5.22 1.71
C VAL A 80 -1.65 5.58 2.80
N HIS A 81 -1.74 4.76 3.85
CA HIS A 81 -2.53 5.13 5.01
C HIS A 81 -1.97 6.42 5.59
N GLU A 82 -2.86 7.31 6.00
CA GLU A 82 -2.47 8.39 6.89
C GLU A 82 -1.83 7.74 8.14
N GLU A 83 -0.73 8.31 8.63
CA GLU A 83 -0.16 7.85 9.88
C GLU A 83 -1.17 8.14 10.98
N GLU A 84 -2.01 7.15 11.30
CA GLU A 84 -2.94 7.27 12.40
C GLU A 84 -2.11 7.53 13.66
N GLU A 85 -2.42 8.61 14.38
CA GLU A 85 -2.01 8.71 15.78
C GLU A 85 -2.71 7.57 16.52
N VAL A 86 -2.06 6.42 16.57
CA VAL A 86 -2.57 5.25 17.28
C VAL A 86 -2.58 5.60 18.76
N SER A 87 -3.73 6.05 19.26
CA SER A 87 -3.95 6.15 20.69
C SER A 87 -3.85 4.74 21.26
N ALA A 88 -2.90 4.52 22.19
CA ALA A 88 -2.80 3.28 22.95
C ALA A 88 -4.04 3.01 23.83
N HIS A 89 -5.02 3.92 23.85
CA HIS A 89 -6.24 3.83 24.62
C HIS A 89 -7.42 3.60 23.69
N PHE A 90 -8.16 2.51 23.93
CA PHE A 90 -9.50 2.31 23.41
C PHE A 90 -10.52 2.69 24.50
N ASN A 91 -11.55 3.45 24.14
CA ASN A 91 -12.63 3.79 25.06
C ASN A 91 -13.83 2.87 24.78
N ILE A 92 -14.23 2.06 25.76
CA ILE A 92 -15.51 1.35 25.68
C ILE A 92 -16.57 2.25 26.30
N VAL A 93 -17.49 2.71 25.46
CA VAL A 93 -18.70 3.41 25.93
C VAL A 93 -19.82 2.39 26.05
N LEU A 94 -20.24 2.12 27.27
CA LEU A 94 -21.47 1.40 27.56
C LEU A 94 -22.61 2.42 27.71
N ASN A 95 -23.81 2.07 27.24
CA ASN A 95 -24.99 2.94 27.29
C ASN A 95 -24.80 4.27 26.54
N PHE A 96 -24.39 4.18 25.26
CA PHE A 96 -24.07 5.33 24.40
C PHE A 96 -25.14 6.43 24.40
N ASP A 97 -26.41 6.05 24.35
CA ASP A 97 -27.53 7.00 24.33
C ASP A 97 -27.55 7.88 25.59
N THR A 98 -27.35 7.28 26.77
CA THR A 98 -27.29 8.01 28.04
C THR A 98 -26.09 8.95 28.10
N LEU A 99 -24.92 8.50 27.62
CA LEU A 99 -23.73 9.36 27.58
C LEU A 99 -23.97 10.59 26.70
N ILE A 100 -24.62 10.39 25.54
CA ILE A 100 -24.94 11.48 24.63
C ILE A 100 -25.90 12.47 25.27
N GLU A 101 -26.98 12.00 25.92
CA GLU A 101 -27.93 12.87 26.62
C GLU A 101 -27.25 13.71 27.71
N GLN A 102 -26.37 13.10 28.50
CA GLN A 102 -25.59 13.79 29.54
C GLN A 102 -24.70 14.87 28.93
N LYS A 103 -23.95 14.56 27.86
CA LYS A 103 -23.08 15.52 27.20
C LYS A 103 -23.85 16.68 26.59
N PHE A 104 -25.01 16.43 25.98
CA PHE A 104 -25.88 17.50 25.49
C PHE A 104 -26.46 18.35 26.62
N ALA A 105 -26.79 17.78 27.78
CA ALA A 105 -27.24 18.53 28.94
C ALA A 105 -26.11 19.41 29.54
N GLU A 106 -24.89 18.87 29.68
CA GLU A 106 -23.70 19.61 30.12
C GLU A 106 -23.41 20.81 29.21
N LEU A 107 -23.45 20.62 27.89
CA LEU A 107 -23.22 21.69 26.92
C LEU A 107 -24.28 22.79 27.00
N LYS A 108 -25.56 22.43 27.18
CA LYS A 108 -26.65 23.40 27.36
C LYS A 108 -26.50 24.19 28.66
N ASN A 109 -26.07 23.54 29.74
CA ASN A 109 -25.89 24.19 31.04
C ASN A 109 -24.67 25.12 31.05
N ASN A 110 -23.58 24.73 30.38
CA ASN A 110 -22.37 25.56 30.25
C ASN A 110 -22.52 26.72 29.25
N SER A 111 -23.65 26.79 28.52
CA SER A 111 -23.98 27.86 27.58
C SER A 111 -24.96 28.90 28.16
N GLN A 112 -25.33 28.76 29.44
CA GLN A 112 -26.09 29.79 30.16
C GLN A 112 -25.09 30.78 30.81
N PRO A 113 -25.27 32.11 30.62
CA PRO A 113 -24.37 33.12 31.18
C PRO A 113 -24.40 33.19 32.70
#